data_AF-A0A3M3YL76-F1
#
_entry.id   AF-A0A3M3YL76-F1
#
_cell.length_a   1.000
_cell.length_b   1.000
_cell.length_c   1.000
_cell.angle_alpha   90.00
_cell.angle_beta   90.00
_cell.angle_gamma   90.00
#
_symmetry.space_group_name_H-M   'P 1'
#
loop_
_entity.id
_entity.type
_entity.pdbx_description
1 polymer ?
#
loop_
_entity_poly.entity_id
_entity_poly.type
_entity_poly.pdbx_seq_one_letter_code
_entity_poly.pdbx_strand_id
1 'polypeptide(L)'
;MQMNRDTCFATQGELVKLAYDAFGVLPRKEAGPDDIDESQKKTIQKQLARLASEEGGLLSNLGLVIQTLSSILTAYIPSIRIMSAIGDPLNDLLDAYSILVREEGTYLSKSETVRYFISTTAVPRLVVSINQSLLKYRVADLGLETPEDEFWYLPTVTEEGGLIMPLEKVMRWAYSRCGLSQTQFHYPGKNPRSDDNTLQQNLDNAIKWTRGARLPALPSLFRNFEESFLALASRGTEVPSELQASIFVALMIARVSTWLTRSISDFHEHSYLVDVCQQFREYAVWLAEDVNEFKAEVPPEIRKHESSESVSYAWLGACSHYWQFFGSKVTAAADKVWELRNARPDGSIREDVLAALKSKYGLFAVCTHLDLTQRQSAFCPPVGFAEMLFKGFELKKDPATRLDQIDGYESEVAHYRLDEQLCWMVPWLRGVYHYRKEDFEGAMPHFHEAFANAKYRAGKNQYKLVNQYIELAAKTEDRRAFKKGVEWAQYLNIKVRWLRDDEPNEEKLDFVYSILQTARYDHQM
;
A
#
# COMPACT_ATOMS: atom_id res chain seq x y z
N MET A 1 20.34 22.72 15.79
CA MET A 1 20.12 22.60 14.33
C MET A 1 19.08 21.50 14.16
N GLN A 2 17.86 21.83 13.76
CA GLN A 2 16.77 20.85 13.66
C GLN A 2 17.03 20.02 12.39
N MET A 3 17.72 18.87 12.55
CA MET A 3 17.94 17.93 11.46
C MET A 3 16.58 17.48 10.93
N ASN A 4 16.29 17.85 9.68
CA ASN A 4 15.17 17.31 8.95
C ASN A 4 15.50 15.83 8.68
N ARG A 5 14.98 14.92 9.51
CA ARG A 5 15.29 13.48 9.43
C ARG A 5 14.40 12.82 8.38
N ASP A 6 14.78 12.96 7.12
CA ASP A 6 14.08 12.43 5.95
C ASP A 6 14.25 10.91 5.78
N THR A 7 15.20 10.30 6.49
CA THR A 7 15.45 8.85 6.44
C THR A 7 14.40 8.06 7.23
N CYS A 8 13.24 7.79 6.68
CA CYS A 8 12.25 6.88 7.31
C CYS A 8 11.22 6.39 6.28
N PHE A 9 10.51 5.31 6.61
CA PHE A 9 9.27 4.99 5.92
C PHE A 9 8.19 6.06 6.19
N ALA A 10 7.26 6.21 5.26
CA ALA A 10 6.04 6.99 5.48
C ALA A 10 5.14 6.34 6.55
N THR A 11 4.32 7.13 7.23
CA THR A 11 3.36 6.57 8.19
C THR A 11 2.23 5.85 7.46
N GLN A 12 1.59 4.88 8.10
CA GLN A 12 0.39 4.25 7.54
C GLN A 12 -0.74 5.27 7.31
N GLY A 13 -0.84 6.33 8.14
CA GLY A 13 -1.79 7.42 7.94
C GLY A 13 -1.56 8.21 6.65
N GLU A 14 -0.30 8.40 6.25
CA GLU A 14 0.05 9.02 4.97
C GLU A 14 -0.38 8.14 3.78
N LEU A 15 -0.27 6.82 3.89
CA LEU A 15 -0.73 5.89 2.85
C LEU A 15 -2.25 5.88 2.69
N VAL A 16 -3.00 5.90 3.79
CA VAL A 16 -4.46 5.96 3.68
C VAL A 16 -4.91 7.30 3.10
N LYS A 17 -4.25 8.40 3.48
CA LYS A 17 -4.49 9.70 2.84
C LYS A 17 -4.22 9.64 1.33
N LEU A 18 -3.15 8.97 0.90
CA LEU A 18 -2.84 8.75 -0.50
C LEU A 18 -3.99 8.02 -1.22
N ALA A 19 -4.62 7.01 -0.61
CA ALA A 19 -5.78 6.35 -1.20
C ALA A 19 -6.96 7.33 -1.40
N TYR A 20 -7.26 8.18 -0.42
CA TYR A 20 -8.29 9.22 -0.56
C TYR A 20 -8.01 10.21 -1.69
N ASP A 21 -6.75 10.60 -1.89
CA ASP A 21 -6.32 11.49 -2.97
C ASP A 21 -6.38 10.78 -4.35
N ALA A 22 -5.96 9.51 -4.39
CA ALA A 22 -5.97 8.66 -5.57
C ALA A 22 -7.39 8.33 -6.06
N PHE A 23 -8.35 8.13 -5.16
CA PHE A 23 -9.78 8.09 -5.51
C PHE A 23 -10.36 9.49 -5.70
N GLY A 24 -9.77 10.51 -5.06
CA GLY A 24 -10.17 11.92 -5.12
C GLY A 24 -11.62 12.13 -4.80
N VAL A 25 -11.99 11.49 -3.69
CA VAL A 25 -13.31 11.61 -3.10
C VAL A 25 -13.43 12.90 -2.30
N LEU A 26 -12.37 13.49 -1.74
CA LEU A 26 -12.50 14.70 -0.91
C LEU A 26 -12.59 16.04 -1.66
N PRO A 27 -12.01 16.22 -2.87
CA PRO A 27 -12.17 17.45 -3.64
C PRO A 27 -13.61 17.62 -4.20
N ARG A 28 -14.60 17.82 -3.33
CA ARG A 28 -16.01 17.97 -3.69
C ARG A 28 -16.42 19.42 -3.70
N LYS A 29 -16.92 19.91 -4.84
CA LYS A 29 -17.76 21.12 -4.93
C LYS A 29 -19.22 20.78 -5.24
N GLU A 30 -19.48 19.53 -5.57
CA GLU A 30 -20.75 19.02 -6.06
C GLU A 30 -21.21 17.95 -5.08
N ALA A 31 -22.53 17.87 -4.84
CA ALA A 31 -23.10 16.79 -4.06
C ALA A 31 -22.85 15.47 -4.79
N GLY A 32 -22.32 14.48 -4.06
CA GLY A 32 -22.18 13.11 -4.54
C GLY A 32 -23.37 12.25 -4.08
N PRO A 33 -23.49 11.01 -4.58
CA PRO A 33 -24.52 10.04 -4.18
C PRO A 33 -24.37 9.54 -2.73
N ASP A 34 -23.32 9.95 -2.01
CA ASP A 34 -23.02 9.54 -0.63
C ASP A 34 -23.41 10.59 0.42
N ASP A 35 -24.15 11.63 0.04
CA ASP A 35 -24.71 12.67 0.93
C ASP A 35 -23.69 13.40 1.82
N ILE A 36 -22.40 13.37 1.47
CA ILE A 36 -21.35 14.04 2.27
C ILE A 36 -21.36 15.55 2.04
N ASP A 37 -21.57 16.30 3.12
CA ASP A 37 -21.53 17.76 3.12
C ASP A 37 -20.12 18.35 3.37
N GLU A 38 -20.00 19.68 3.30
CA GLU A 38 -18.73 20.37 3.56
C GLU A 38 -18.22 20.22 5.01
N SER A 39 -19.11 19.99 5.99
CA SER A 39 -18.74 19.79 7.39
C SER A 39 -18.12 18.42 7.62
N GLN A 40 -18.75 17.37 7.07
CA GLN A 40 -18.28 16.00 7.08
C GLN A 40 -16.96 15.88 6.31
N LYS A 41 -16.86 16.50 5.12
CA LYS A 41 -15.60 16.57 4.36
C LYS A 41 -14.45 17.17 5.18
N LYS A 42 -14.65 18.31 5.86
CA LYS A 42 -13.64 18.92 6.74
C LYS A 42 -13.28 18.01 7.91
N THR A 43 -14.25 17.28 8.45
CA THR A 43 -14.05 16.31 9.52
C THR A 43 -13.16 15.16 9.06
N ILE A 44 -13.43 14.57 7.90
CA ILE A 44 -12.61 13.50 7.31
C ILE A 44 -11.20 14.01 7.02
N GLN A 45 -11.04 15.20 6.42
CA GLN A 45 -9.72 15.80 6.18
C GLN A 45 -8.92 15.99 7.47
N LYS A 46 -9.58 16.45 8.55
CA LYS A 46 -8.94 16.61 9.86
C LYS A 46 -8.54 15.26 10.48
N GLN A 47 -9.38 14.23 10.34
CA GLN A 47 -9.07 12.88 10.79
C GLN A 47 -7.85 12.30 10.05
N LEU A 48 -7.81 12.43 8.71
CA LEU A 48 -6.67 11.99 7.91
C LEU A 48 -5.38 12.75 8.27
N ALA A 49 -5.46 14.07 8.48
CA ALA A 49 -4.30 14.86 8.91
C ALA A 49 -3.75 14.40 10.27
N ARG A 50 -4.64 14.15 11.24
CA ARG A 50 -4.27 13.62 12.56
C ARG A 50 -3.67 12.22 12.48
N LEU A 51 -4.25 11.34 11.67
CA LEU A 51 -3.73 9.99 11.49
C LEU A 51 -2.33 10.02 10.84
N ALA A 52 -2.13 10.87 9.83
CA ALA A 52 -0.83 11.04 9.18
C ALA A 52 0.24 11.57 10.16
N SER A 53 -0.13 12.42 11.11
CA SER A 53 0.73 12.91 12.18
C SER A 53 0.75 12.02 13.44
N GLU A 54 0.11 10.85 13.38
CA GLU A 54 -0.04 9.89 14.49
C GLU A 54 -0.59 10.53 15.80
N GLU A 55 -1.62 11.36 15.65
CA GLU A 55 -2.32 12.02 16.74
C GLU A 55 -3.65 11.33 17.10
N GLY A 56 -3.83 11.02 18.39
CA GLY A 56 -5.05 10.43 18.92
C GLY A 56 -5.14 8.91 18.66
N GLY A 57 -6.37 8.40 18.65
CA GLY A 57 -6.69 6.97 18.55
C GLY A 57 -6.22 6.32 17.24
N LEU A 58 -5.03 5.72 17.15
CA LEU A 58 -4.43 5.32 15.86
C LEU A 58 -5.21 4.22 15.16
N LEU A 59 -5.37 3.06 15.81
CA LEU A 59 -6.00 1.88 15.21
C LEU A 59 -7.49 2.11 14.92
N SER A 60 -8.21 2.72 15.88
CA SER A 60 -9.63 3.03 15.72
C SER A 60 -9.87 4.08 14.63
N ASN A 61 -9.04 5.13 14.57
CA ASN A 61 -9.15 6.12 13.50
C ASN A 61 -8.80 5.51 12.14
N LEU A 62 -7.79 4.64 12.05
CA LEU A 62 -7.44 3.93 10.82
C LEU A 62 -8.63 3.10 10.31
N GLY A 63 -9.21 2.26 11.16
CA GLY A 63 -10.37 1.45 10.81
C GLY A 63 -11.55 2.32 10.36
N LEU A 64 -11.82 3.42 11.07
CA LEU A 64 -12.89 4.37 10.73
C LEU A 64 -12.67 5.03 9.36
N VAL A 65 -11.46 5.50 9.04
CA VAL A 65 -11.20 6.14 7.74
C VAL A 65 -11.24 5.14 6.58
N ILE A 66 -10.82 3.89 6.78
CA ILE A 66 -10.94 2.84 5.76
C ILE A 66 -12.42 2.52 5.51
N GLN A 67 -13.21 2.34 6.58
CA GLN A 67 -14.64 2.09 6.49
C GLN A 67 -15.36 3.25 5.78
N THR A 68 -15.01 4.49 6.13
CA THR A 68 -15.58 5.69 5.51
C THR A 68 -15.29 5.74 4.01
N LEU A 69 -14.06 5.42 3.59
CA LEU A 69 -13.71 5.38 2.16
C LEU A 69 -14.51 4.30 1.43
N SER A 70 -14.66 3.12 2.03
CA SER A 70 -15.45 2.03 1.47
C SER A 70 -16.93 2.42 1.30
N SER A 71 -17.52 3.06 2.31
CA SER A 71 -18.90 3.56 2.24
C SER A 71 -19.08 4.60 1.12
N ILE A 72 -18.12 5.52 0.99
CA ILE A 72 -18.10 6.50 -0.10
C ILE A 72 -18.09 5.80 -1.46
N LEU A 73 -17.15 4.90 -1.69
CA LEU A 73 -16.98 4.25 -3.00
C LEU A 73 -18.18 3.36 -3.36
N THR A 74 -18.78 2.71 -2.36
CA THR A 74 -20.00 1.88 -2.54
C THR A 74 -21.19 2.70 -3.01
N ALA A 75 -21.29 3.98 -2.63
CA ALA A 75 -22.34 4.87 -3.13
C ALA A 75 -22.19 5.19 -4.64
N TYR A 76 -20.96 5.20 -5.16
CA TYR A 76 -20.69 5.40 -6.59
C TYR A 76 -20.82 4.12 -7.42
N ILE A 77 -20.41 2.98 -6.86
CA ILE A 77 -20.51 1.66 -7.50
C ILE A 77 -21.19 0.71 -6.52
N PRO A 78 -22.52 0.56 -6.59
CA PRO A 78 -23.31 -0.24 -5.64
C PRO A 78 -23.22 -1.75 -5.95
N SER A 79 -22.00 -2.27 -6.00
CA SER A 79 -21.71 -3.69 -6.20
C SER A 79 -20.69 -4.16 -5.18
N ILE A 80 -21.15 -4.94 -4.21
CA ILE A 80 -20.29 -5.51 -3.15
C ILE A 80 -19.16 -6.35 -3.77
N ARG A 81 -19.43 -7.07 -4.87
CA ARG A 81 -18.42 -7.89 -5.55
C ARG A 81 -17.30 -7.04 -6.15
N ILE A 82 -17.65 -5.91 -6.78
CA ILE A 82 -16.66 -4.98 -7.36
C ILE A 82 -15.91 -4.24 -6.25
N MET A 83 -16.62 -3.74 -5.24
CA MET A 83 -16.00 -3.04 -4.10
C MET A 83 -15.08 -3.95 -3.31
N SER A 84 -15.43 -5.22 -3.12
CA SER A 84 -14.53 -6.19 -2.50
C SER A 84 -13.34 -6.51 -3.41
N ALA A 85 -13.55 -6.59 -4.73
CA ALA A 85 -12.46 -6.82 -5.68
C ALA A 85 -11.46 -5.66 -5.78
N ILE A 86 -11.87 -4.44 -5.45
CA ILE A 86 -10.99 -3.26 -5.32
C ILE A 86 -10.39 -3.17 -3.91
N GLY A 87 -11.17 -3.48 -2.88
CA GLY A 87 -10.77 -3.35 -1.48
C GLY A 87 -9.70 -4.36 -1.05
N ASP A 88 -9.84 -5.63 -1.44
CA ASP A 88 -8.90 -6.69 -1.07
C ASP A 88 -7.44 -6.36 -1.51
N PRO A 89 -7.17 -5.93 -2.75
CA PRO A 89 -5.82 -5.52 -3.15
C PRO A 89 -5.27 -4.31 -2.41
N LEU A 90 -6.11 -3.36 -2.02
CA LEU A 90 -5.68 -2.20 -1.23
C LEU A 90 -5.34 -2.58 0.21
N ASN A 91 -6.13 -3.46 0.82
CA ASN A 91 -5.84 -4.01 2.15
C ASN A 91 -4.56 -4.85 2.13
N ASP A 92 -4.39 -5.67 1.09
CA ASP A 92 -3.17 -6.46 0.89
C ASP A 92 -1.91 -5.59 0.77
N LEU A 93 -2.02 -4.43 0.12
CA LEU A 93 -0.94 -3.44 0.05
C LEU A 93 -0.66 -2.79 1.41
N LEU A 94 -1.69 -2.42 2.15
CA LEU A 94 -1.55 -1.84 3.48
C LEU A 94 -0.87 -2.83 4.45
N ASP A 95 -1.30 -4.10 4.41
CA ASP A 95 -0.72 -5.18 5.21
C ASP A 95 0.73 -5.44 4.80
N ALA A 96 1.02 -5.53 3.49
CA ALA A 96 2.38 -5.71 2.99
C ALA A 96 3.30 -4.56 3.41
N TYR A 97 2.80 -3.32 3.38
CA TYR A 97 3.55 -2.16 3.86
C TYR A 97 3.80 -2.21 5.38
N SER A 98 2.78 -2.59 6.16
CA SER A 98 2.91 -2.74 7.61
C SER A 98 3.96 -3.80 7.97
N ILE A 99 3.96 -4.93 7.27
CA ILE A 99 4.98 -5.97 7.40
C ILE A 99 6.36 -5.41 7.03
N LEU A 100 6.48 -4.70 5.91
CA LEU A 100 7.75 -4.11 5.49
C LEU A 100 8.35 -3.21 6.57
N VAL A 101 7.57 -2.26 7.09
CA VAL A 101 7.98 -1.33 8.15
C VAL A 101 8.37 -2.06 9.44
N ARG A 102 7.67 -3.15 9.76
CA ARG A 102 7.90 -3.93 10.97
C ARG A 102 9.12 -4.82 10.87
N GLU A 103 9.39 -5.41 9.71
CA GLU A 103 10.47 -6.38 9.54
C GLU A 103 11.78 -5.72 9.08
N GLU A 104 11.69 -4.77 8.16
CA GLU A 104 12.85 -4.13 7.52
C GLU A 104 13.16 -2.78 8.16
N GLY A 105 14.42 -2.62 8.57
CA GLY A 105 14.94 -1.30 8.92
C GLY A 105 15.29 -0.53 7.65
N THR A 106 15.34 0.80 7.72
CA THR A 106 15.70 1.62 6.56
C THR A 106 16.85 2.58 6.85
N TYR A 107 17.65 2.78 5.82
CA TYR A 107 18.69 3.80 5.67
C TYR A 107 18.39 4.73 4.48
N LEU A 108 17.25 4.52 3.82
CA LEU A 108 16.80 5.26 2.65
C LEU A 108 16.01 6.50 3.08
N SER A 109 16.06 7.54 2.25
CA SER A 109 15.16 8.69 2.38
C SER A 109 13.70 8.27 2.22
N LYS A 110 12.77 9.12 2.65
CA LYS A 110 11.34 8.86 2.53
C LYS A 110 10.89 8.67 1.08
N SER A 111 11.46 9.43 0.13
CA SER A 111 11.19 9.23 -1.29
C SER A 111 11.70 7.87 -1.79
N GLU A 112 12.91 7.48 -1.40
CA GLU A 112 13.50 6.20 -1.79
C GLU A 112 12.82 5.00 -1.14
N THR A 113 12.31 5.11 0.08
CA THR A 113 11.52 4.02 0.70
C THR A 113 10.22 3.76 -0.04
N VAL A 114 9.57 4.80 -0.59
CA VAL A 114 8.39 4.64 -1.47
C VAL A 114 8.80 3.94 -2.76
N ARG A 115 9.91 4.35 -3.38
CA ARG A 115 10.45 3.71 -4.59
C ARG A 115 10.77 2.23 -4.34
N TYR A 116 11.43 1.94 -3.22
CA TYR A 116 11.75 0.60 -2.76
C TYR A 116 10.47 -0.22 -2.60
N PHE A 117 9.50 0.25 -1.81
CA PHE A 117 8.22 -0.41 -1.61
C PHE A 117 7.50 -0.72 -2.93
N ILE A 118 7.42 0.24 -3.86
CA ILE A 118 6.78 0.03 -5.16
C ILE A 118 7.48 -1.10 -5.93
N SER A 119 8.82 -1.01 -6.04
CA SER A 119 9.64 -1.91 -6.86
C SER A 119 9.74 -3.32 -6.31
N THR A 120 9.77 -3.49 -4.99
CA THR A 120 10.07 -4.78 -4.34
C THR A 120 8.84 -5.45 -3.74
N THR A 121 7.77 -4.70 -3.46
CA THR A 121 6.64 -5.20 -2.67
C THR A 121 5.30 -4.90 -3.32
N ALA A 122 5.02 -3.66 -3.74
CA ALA A 122 3.69 -3.26 -4.18
C ALA A 122 3.31 -3.89 -5.52
N VAL A 123 4.17 -3.81 -6.54
CA VAL A 123 3.92 -4.39 -7.87
C VAL A 123 3.69 -5.91 -7.81
N PRO A 124 4.59 -6.74 -7.23
CA PRO A 124 4.36 -8.19 -7.12
C PRO A 124 3.08 -8.51 -6.34
N ARG A 125 2.80 -7.78 -5.24
CA ARG A 125 1.60 -8.02 -4.43
C ARG A 125 0.32 -7.66 -5.20
N LEU A 126 0.31 -6.53 -5.91
CA LEU A 126 -0.84 -6.08 -6.70
C LEU A 126 -1.20 -7.06 -7.80
N VAL A 127 -0.22 -7.54 -8.57
CA VAL A 127 -0.48 -8.47 -9.68
C VAL A 127 -1.16 -9.74 -9.20
N VAL A 128 -0.68 -10.31 -8.09
CA VAL A 128 -1.28 -11.51 -7.48
C VAL A 128 -2.64 -11.20 -6.88
N SER A 129 -2.73 -10.14 -6.07
CA SER A 129 -3.95 -9.80 -5.33
C SER A 129 -5.12 -9.42 -6.25
N ILE A 130 -4.86 -8.66 -7.32
CA ILE A 130 -5.90 -8.35 -8.31
C ILE A 130 -6.47 -9.64 -8.91
N ASN A 131 -5.62 -10.58 -9.34
CA ASN A 131 -6.08 -11.85 -9.89
C ASN A 131 -6.81 -12.72 -8.86
N GLN A 132 -6.32 -12.74 -7.61
CA GLN A 132 -6.99 -13.39 -6.48
C GLN A 132 -8.40 -12.87 -6.29
N SER A 133 -8.55 -11.56 -6.20
CA SER A 133 -9.82 -10.89 -5.95
C SER A 133 -10.78 -11.03 -7.13
N LEU A 134 -10.30 -10.89 -8.37
CA LEU A 134 -11.13 -11.10 -9.56
C LEU A 134 -11.73 -12.51 -9.59
N LEU A 135 -10.95 -13.54 -9.24
CA LEU A 135 -11.43 -14.92 -9.14
C LEU A 135 -12.37 -15.10 -7.93
N LYS A 136 -11.94 -14.72 -6.72
CA LYS A 136 -12.70 -14.87 -5.47
C LYS A 136 -14.10 -14.27 -5.57
N TYR A 137 -14.20 -13.09 -6.15
CA TYR A 137 -15.48 -12.38 -6.34
C TYR A 137 -16.15 -12.65 -7.69
N ARG A 138 -15.59 -13.58 -8.49
CA ARG A 138 -16.11 -14.05 -9.78
C ARG A 138 -16.41 -12.91 -10.76
N VAL A 139 -15.64 -11.82 -10.74
CA VAL A 139 -15.99 -10.54 -11.40
C VAL A 139 -16.37 -10.71 -12.88
N ALA A 140 -15.79 -11.70 -13.57
CA ALA A 140 -16.15 -12.06 -14.94
C ALA A 140 -17.66 -12.35 -15.15
N ASP A 141 -18.35 -12.91 -14.16
CA ASP A 141 -19.79 -13.22 -14.24
C ASP A 141 -20.69 -11.97 -14.22
N LEU A 142 -20.12 -10.81 -13.89
CA LEU A 142 -20.85 -9.54 -13.95
C LEU A 142 -21.01 -9.03 -15.39
N GLY A 143 -20.34 -9.64 -16.37
CA GLY A 143 -20.43 -9.24 -17.77
C GLY A 143 -19.96 -7.81 -18.04
N LEU A 144 -19.10 -7.27 -17.18
CA LEU A 144 -18.60 -5.89 -17.34
C LEU A 144 -17.80 -5.76 -18.63
N GLU A 145 -18.14 -4.76 -19.42
CA GLU A 145 -17.34 -4.36 -20.57
C GLU A 145 -16.14 -3.53 -20.10
N THR A 146 -14.98 -3.76 -20.72
CA THR A 146 -13.77 -2.96 -20.49
C THR A 146 -13.10 -2.63 -21.81
N PRO A 147 -12.19 -1.63 -21.85
CA PRO A 147 -11.43 -1.36 -23.06
C PRO A 147 -10.66 -2.58 -23.58
N GLU A 148 -10.53 -2.68 -24.90
CA GLU A 148 -9.92 -3.81 -25.59
C GLU A 148 -8.40 -3.93 -25.33
N ASP A 149 -7.74 -2.84 -24.94
CA ASP A 149 -6.36 -2.86 -24.47
C ASP A 149 -6.25 -3.59 -23.13
N GLU A 150 -5.55 -4.72 -23.11
CA GLU A 150 -5.35 -5.57 -21.91
C GLU A 150 -4.87 -4.79 -20.68
N PHE A 151 -4.05 -3.75 -20.88
CA PHE A 151 -3.49 -2.91 -19.82
C PHE A 151 -4.06 -1.48 -19.91
N TRP A 152 -5.35 -1.35 -20.20
CA TRP A 152 -6.03 -0.06 -20.33
C TRP A 152 -5.89 0.83 -19.08
N TYR A 153 -5.71 0.22 -17.91
CA TYR A 153 -5.49 0.88 -16.62
C TYR A 153 -4.04 1.31 -16.38
N LEU A 154 -3.11 1.02 -17.29
CA LEU A 154 -1.74 1.55 -17.29
C LEU A 154 -1.57 2.64 -18.35
N PRO A 155 -0.66 3.61 -18.16
CA PRO A 155 -0.36 4.58 -19.19
C PRO A 155 0.29 3.90 -20.40
N THR A 156 0.12 4.53 -21.56
CA THR A 156 0.80 4.13 -22.80
C THR A 156 1.82 5.21 -23.16
N VAL A 157 3.07 4.81 -23.36
CA VAL A 157 4.13 5.70 -23.86
C VAL A 157 3.99 5.79 -25.39
N THR A 158 3.89 7.00 -25.93
CA THR A 158 3.84 7.22 -27.38
C THR A 158 5.23 7.15 -28.00
N GLU A 159 5.31 7.00 -29.32
CA GLU A 159 6.59 7.00 -30.06
C GLU A 159 7.40 8.29 -29.84
N GLU A 160 6.72 9.41 -29.59
CA GLU A 160 7.32 10.72 -29.29
C GLU A 160 7.72 10.88 -27.80
N GLY A 161 7.55 9.85 -26.97
CA GLY A 161 7.83 9.88 -25.53
C GLY A 161 6.73 10.54 -24.68
N GLY A 162 5.56 10.83 -25.27
CA GLY A 162 4.40 11.33 -24.55
C GLY A 162 3.68 10.22 -23.75
N LEU A 163 2.84 10.61 -22.80
CA LEU A 163 2.02 9.66 -22.03
C LEU A 163 0.55 9.82 -22.36
N ILE A 164 -0.08 8.75 -22.82
CA ILE A 164 -1.54 8.63 -22.87
C ILE A 164 -2.01 8.07 -21.53
N MET A 165 -2.79 8.88 -20.81
CA MET A 165 -3.22 8.56 -19.45
C MET A 165 -4.35 7.52 -19.42
N PRO A 166 -4.42 6.65 -18.40
CA PRO A 166 -5.51 5.67 -18.28
C PRO A 166 -6.92 6.27 -18.39
N LEU A 167 -7.16 7.42 -17.74
CA LEU A 167 -8.47 8.09 -17.78
C LEU A 167 -8.83 8.54 -19.19
N GLU A 168 -7.85 9.04 -19.96
CA GLU A 168 -8.06 9.42 -21.35
C GLU A 168 -8.44 8.20 -22.21
N LYS A 169 -7.77 7.07 -22.01
CA LYS A 169 -8.05 5.79 -22.70
C LYS A 169 -9.49 5.35 -22.45
N VAL A 170 -9.91 5.33 -21.18
CA VAL A 170 -11.28 4.92 -20.81
C VAL A 170 -12.35 5.89 -21.32
N MET A 171 -12.12 7.21 -21.22
CA MET A 171 -13.09 8.17 -21.75
C MET A 171 -13.28 8.02 -23.26
N ARG A 172 -12.18 7.85 -24.01
CA ARG A 172 -12.24 7.60 -25.47
C ARG A 172 -12.92 6.28 -25.80
N TRP A 173 -12.65 5.22 -25.03
CA TRP A 173 -13.34 3.94 -25.17
C TRP A 173 -14.85 4.09 -24.94
N ALA A 174 -15.28 4.76 -23.88
CA ALA A 174 -16.70 4.98 -23.59
C ALA A 174 -17.42 5.67 -24.76
N TYR A 175 -16.80 6.71 -25.35
CA TYR A 175 -17.35 7.37 -26.53
C TYR A 175 -17.48 6.42 -27.72
N SER A 176 -16.43 5.63 -27.98
CA SER A 176 -16.41 4.65 -29.07
C SER A 176 -17.45 3.55 -28.89
N ARG A 177 -17.63 3.02 -27.67
CA ARG A 177 -18.65 1.99 -27.38
C ARG A 177 -20.06 2.52 -27.58
N CYS A 178 -20.30 3.80 -27.30
CA CYS A 178 -21.57 4.44 -27.60
C CYS A 178 -21.74 4.85 -29.07
N GLY A 179 -20.71 4.69 -29.92
CA GLY A 179 -20.74 5.13 -31.32
C GLY A 179 -20.77 6.65 -31.49
N LEU A 180 -20.24 7.39 -30.52
CA LEU A 180 -20.33 8.86 -30.45
C LEU A 180 -18.94 9.50 -30.44
N SER A 181 -18.87 10.74 -30.92
CA SER A 181 -17.73 11.60 -30.63
C SER A 181 -17.84 12.16 -29.21
N GLN A 182 -16.71 12.58 -28.61
CA GLN A 182 -16.70 13.29 -27.32
C GLN A 182 -17.71 14.45 -27.28
N THR A 183 -17.83 15.20 -28.38
CA THR A 183 -18.77 16.32 -28.49
C THR A 183 -20.21 15.85 -28.44
N GLN A 184 -20.58 14.82 -29.22
CA GLN A 184 -21.96 14.34 -29.24
C GLN A 184 -22.34 13.56 -27.98
N PHE A 185 -21.36 12.97 -27.28
CA PHE A 185 -21.58 12.29 -26.00
C PHE A 185 -21.97 13.28 -24.90
N HIS A 186 -21.18 14.36 -24.72
CA HIS A 186 -21.40 15.32 -23.64
C HIS A 186 -22.33 16.48 -24.01
N TYR A 187 -22.50 16.76 -25.30
CA TYR A 187 -23.43 17.76 -25.82
C TYR A 187 -24.17 17.21 -27.05
N PRO A 188 -25.15 16.31 -26.83
CA PRO A 188 -25.92 15.69 -27.90
C PRO A 188 -26.61 16.74 -28.79
N GLY A 189 -26.39 16.65 -30.10
CA GLY A 189 -26.96 17.56 -31.10
C GLY A 189 -26.38 18.98 -31.10
N LYS A 190 -25.20 19.19 -30.49
CA LYS A 190 -24.48 20.46 -30.56
C LYS A 190 -24.28 20.92 -32.00
N ASN A 191 -24.67 22.16 -32.26
CA ASN A 191 -24.47 22.90 -33.50
C ASN A 191 -24.14 24.37 -33.16
N PRO A 192 -23.74 25.21 -34.15
CA PRO A 192 -23.35 26.60 -33.89
C PRO A 192 -24.43 27.50 -33.25
N ARG A 193 -25.70 27.07 -33.21
CA ARG A 193 -26.83 27.80 -32.61
C ARG A 193 -27.27 27.21 -31.27
N SER A 194 -26.59 26.17 -30.79
CA SER A 194 -26.95 25.52 -29.53
C SER A 194 -26.47 26.38 -28.36
N ASP A 195 -27.35 26.64 -27.40
CA ASP A 195 -27.07 27.45 -26.22
C ASP A 195 -27.57 26.72 -24.96
N ASP A 196 -26.81 25.71 -24.55
CA ASP A 196 -27.02 24.95 -23.31
C ASP A 196 -25.74 25.02 -22.49
N ASN A 197 -25.77 25.88 -21.47
CA ASN A 197 -24.62 26.12 -20.60
C ASN A 197 -24.15 24.87 -19.86
N THR A 198 -25.08 23.98 -19.47
CA THR A 198 -24.74 22.78 -18.71
C THR A 198 -24.02 21.77 -19.60
N LEU A 199 -24.57 21.49 -20.79
CA LEU A 199 -23.93 20.57 -21.74
C LEU A 199 -22.61 21.12 -22.28
N GLN A 200 -22.53 22.45 -22.47
CA GLN A 200 -21.29 23.11 -22.85
C GLN A 200 -20.22 22.95 -21.76
N GLN A 201 -20.58 23.19 -20.50
CA GLN A 201 -19.66 22.99 -19.37
C GLN A 201 -19.22 21.53 -19.24
N ASN A 202 -20.11 20.57 -19.50
CA ASN A 202 -19.78 19.16 -19.47
C ASN A 202 -18.76 18.77 -20.54
N LEU A 203 -18.95 19.26 -21.77
CA LEU A 203 -18.01 19.06 -22.86
C LEU A 203 -16.64 19.72 -22.57
N ASP A 204 -16.63 20.95 -22.07
CA ASP A 204 -15.38 21.67 -21.77
C ASP A 204 -14.57 20.99 -20.67
N ASN A 205 -15.25 20.43 -19.66
CA ASN A 205 -14.65 19.61 -18.64
C ASN A 205 -14.03 18.34 -19.24
N ALA A 206 -14.80 17.61 -20.07
CA ALA A 206 -14.32 16.40 -20.71
C ALA A 206 -13.09 16.64 -21.59
N ILE A 207 -13.06 17.74 -22.36
CA ILE A 207 -11.90 18.14 -23.17
C ILE A 207 -10.66 18.41 -22.30
N LYS A 208 -10.83 19.08 -21.15
CA LYS A 208 -9.71 19.35 -20.23
C LYS A 208 -9.17 18.06 -19.61
N TRP A 209 -10.02 17.09 -19.31
CA TRP A 209 -9.63 15.83 -18.71
C TRP A 209 -8.92 14.91 -19.71
N THR A 210 -9.44 14.79 -20.95
CA THR A 210 -8.80 13.98 -21.99
C THR A 210 -7.47 14.57 -22.47
N ARG A 211 -7.28 15.89 -22.42
CA ARG A 211 -5.98 16.54 -22.69
C ARG A 211 -5.00 16.49 -21.53
N GLY A 212 -5.38 15.87 -20.41
CA GLY A 212 -4.52 15.77 -19.24
C GLY A 212 -4.31 17.08 -18.45
N ALA A 213 -4.99 18.18 -18.79
CA ALA A 213 -4.79 19.47 -18.12
C ALA A 213 -5.14 19.44 -16.62
N ARG A 214 -6.14 18.64 -16.23
CA ARG A 214 -6.55 18.46 -14.84
C ARG A 214 -7.16 17.08 -14.62
N LEU A 215 -6.82 16.43 -13.50
CA LEU A 215 -7.52 15.23 -13.06
C LEU A 215 -8.82 15.63 -12.33
N PRO A 216 -10.00 15.12 -12.73
CA PRO A 216 -11.26 15.42 -12.05
C PRO A 216 -11.33 14.77 -10.66
N ALA A 217 -12.08 15.39 -9.75
CA ALA A 217 -12.56 14.69 -8.56
C ALA A 217 -13.61 13.65 -8.97
N LEU A 218 -13.69 12.53 -8.24
CA LEU A 218 -14.62 11.45 -8.56
C LEU A 218 -16.09 11.91 -8.66
N PRO A 219 -16.63 12.75 -7.75
CA PRO A 219 -18.02 13.20 -7.85
C PRO A 219 -18.30 13.92 -9.17
N SER A 220 -17.45 14.89 -9.52
CA SER A 220 -17.63 15.65 -10.76
C SER A 220 -17.36 14.84 -12.03
N LEU A 221 -16.52 13.80 -11.98
CA LEU A 221 -16.37 12.87 -13.10
C LEU A 221 -17.66 12.06 -13.31
N PHE A 222 -18.21 11.50 -12.23
CA PHE A 222 -19.41 10.67 -12.31
C PHE A 222 -20.64 11.49 -12.71
N ARG A 223 -20.85 12.64 -12.07
CA ARG A 223 -21.97 13.54 -12.40
C ARG A 223 -21.96 13.98 -13.86
N ASN A 224 -20.77 14.30 -14.39
CA ASN A 224 -20.62 14.68 -15.79
C ASN A 224 -21.05 13.56 -16.76
N PHE A 225 -20.71 12.30 -16.47
CA PHE A 225 -21.15 11.15 -17.27
C PHE A 225 -22.65 10.85 -17.08
N GLU A 226 -23.15 10.91 -15.85
CA GLU A 226 -24.58 10.72 -15.54
C GLU A 226 -25.47 11.75 -16.27
N GLU A 227 -25.13 13.04 -16.18
CA GLU A 227 -25.82 14.12 -16.90
C GLU A 227 -25.75 13.91 -18.43
N SER A 228 -24.63 13.38 -18.93
CA SER A 228 -24.47 13.08 -20.36
C SER A 228 -25.36 11.91 -20.79
N PHE A 229 -25.47 10.84 -19.98
CA PHE A 229 -26.38 9.74 -20.24
C PHE A 229 -27.84 10.20 -20.24
N LEU A 230 -28.24 11.04 -19.28
CA LEU A 230 -29.58 11.63 -19.23
C LEU A 230 -29.88 12.50 -20.46
N ALA A 231 -28.90 13.33 -20.87
CA ALA A 231 -29.04 14.17 -22.06
C ALA A 231 -29.17 13.33 -23.34
N LEU A 232 -28.39 12.25 -23.47
CA LEU A 232 -28.47 11.32 -24.59
C LEU A 232 -29.84 10.60 -24.66
N ALA A 233 -30.32 10.11 -23.51
CA ALA A 233 -31.64 9.48 -23.40
C ALA A 233 -32.77 10.45 -23.79
N SER A 234 -32.70 11.71 -23.35
CA SER A 234 -33.67 12.76 -23.72
C SER A 234 -33.76 13.03 -25.23
N ARG A 235 -32.72 12.66 -25.98
CA ARG A 235 -32.65 12.78 -27.45
C ARG A 235 -32.83 11.45 -28.19
N GLY A 236 -33.27 10.40 -27.48
CA GLY A 236 -33.55 9.09 -28.08
C GLY A 236 -32.33 8.20 -28.29
N THR A 237 -31.17 8.54 -27.71
CA THR A 237 -29.97 7.68 -27.73
C THR A 237 -29.72 7.14 -26.32
N GLU A 238 -30.44 6.10 -25.93
CA GLU A 238 -30.30 5.53 -24.59
C GLU A 238 -29.06 4.65 -24.47
N VAL A 239 -28.25 4.87 -23.43
CA VAL A 239 -27.10 4.01 -23.11
C VAL A 239 -27.59 2.93 -22.13
N PRO A 240 -27.45 1.62 -22.43
CA PRO A 240 -27.89 0.56 -21.54
C PRO A 240 -27.27 0.66 -20.14
N SER A 241 -28.05 0.37 -19.10
CA SER A 241 -27.61 0.47 -17.70
C SER A 241 -26.39 -0.40 -17.39
N GLU A 242 -26.29 -1.59 -18.00
CA GLU A 242 -25.14 -2.50 -17.88
C GLU A 242 -23.85 -1.87 -18.45
N LEU A 243 -23.96 -1.16 -19.58
CA LEU A 243 -22.84 -0.43 -20.17
C LEU A 243 -22.48 0.81 -19.34
N GLN A 244 -23.47 1.53 -18.80
CA GLN A 244 -23.20 2.64 -17.87
C GLN A 244 -22.43 2.16 -16.64
N ALA A 245 -22.83 1.04 -16.04
CA ALA A 245 -22.12 0.44 -14.91
C ALA A 245 -20.68 0.06 -15.28
N SER A 246 -20.49 -0.56 -16.45
CA SER A 246 -19.17 -0.89 -16.99
C SER A 246 -18.28 0.36 -17.15
N ILE A 247 -18.84 1.45 -17.70
CA ILE A 247 -18.16 2.73 -17.87
C ILE A 247 -17.76 3.32 -16.51
N PHE A 248 -18.66 3.36 -15.53
CA PHE A 248 -18.36 3.91 -14.20
C PHE A 248 -17.25 3.15 -13.46
N VAL A 249 -17.26 1.81 -13.56
CA VAL A 249 -16.20 0.97 -12.98
C VAL A 249 -14.85 1.27 -13.63
N ALA A 250 -14.80 1.29 -14.96
CA ALA A 250 -13.58 1.59 -15.71
C ALA A 250 -13.07 3.01 -15.40
N LEU A 251 -13.97 4.00 -15.30
CA LEU A 251 -13.62 5.40 -14.98
C LEU A 251 -13.01 5.53 -13.59
N MET A 252 -13.55 4.84 -12.58
CA MET A 252 -13.01 4.87 -11.22
C MET A 252 -11.57 4.32 -11.19
N ILE A 253 -11.36 3.14 -11.77
CA ILE A 253 -10.04 2.49 -11.84
C ILE A 253 -9.05 3.37 -12.61
N ALA A 254 -9.44 3.85 -13.79
CA ALA A 254 -8.57 4.68 -14.62
C ALA A 254 -8.24 6.04 -13.99
N ARG A 255 -9.14 6.60 -13.19
CA ARG A 255 -8.87 7.80 -12.40
C ARG A 255 -7.77 7.55 -11.38
N VAL A 256 -7.88 6.46 -10.60
CA VAL A 256 -6.87 6.05 -9.61
C VAL A 256 -5.52 5.84 -10.28
N SER A 257 -5.48 5.05 -11.36
CA SER A 257 -4.24 4.81 -12.11
C SER A 257 -3.64 6.08 -12.71
N THR A 258 -4.47 7.02 -13.19
CA THR A 258 -3.98 8.31 -13.70
C THR A 258 -3.38 9.15 -12.58
N TRP A 259 -3.99 9.15 -11.39
CA TRP A 259 -3.43 9.83 -10.23
C TRP A 259 -2.07 9.24 -9.87
N LEU A 260 -1.97 7.90 -9.75
CA LEU A 260 -0.71 7.21 -9.43
C LEU A 260 0.37 7.47 -10.49
N THR A 261 0.01 7.45 -11.77
CA THR A 261 0.93 7.75 -12.88
C THR A 261 1.54 9.15 -12.76
N ARG A 262 0.69 10.15 -12.45
CA ARG A 262 1.15 11.53 -12.23
C ARG A 262 2.02 11.63 -10.99
N SER A 263 1.57 11.08 -9.87
CA SER A 263 2.32 11.09 -8.62
C SER A 263 3.72 10.47 -8.79
N ILE A 264 3.84 9.33 -9.48
CA ILE A 264 5.16 8.73 -9.76
C ILE A 264 6.00 9.65 -10.65
N SER A 265 5.40 10.26 -11.69
CA SER A 265 6.12 11.17 -12.61
C SER A 265 6.54 12.49 -11.97
N ASP A 266 5.80 12.96 -10.96
CA ASP A 266 6.07 14.21 -10.26
C ASP A 266 7.23 14.07 -9.27
N PHE A 267 7.41 12.88 -8.69
CA PHE A 267 8.44 12.60 -7.67
C PHE A 267 9.64 11.79 -8.17
N HIS A 268 9.52 11.13 -9.33
CA HIS A 268 10.56 10.29 -9.90
C HIS A 268 10.72 10.55 -11.40
N GLU A 269 11.86 10.11 -11.94
CA GLU A 269 12.14 10.24 -13.36
C GLU A 269 11.15 9.45 -14.22
N HIS A 270 10.89 9.95 -15.43
CA HIS A 270 10.02 9.28 -16.40
C HIS A 270 10.45 7.83 -16.69
N SER A 271 11.76 7.57 -16.72
CA SER A 271 12.35 6.24 -16.86
C SER A 271 11.84 5.26 -15.80
N TYR A 272 11.65 5.71 -14.56
CA TYR A 272 11.16 4.88 -13.47
C TYR A 272 9.68 4.55 -13.62
N LEU A 273 8.84 5.48 -14.08
CA LEU A 273 7.43 5.17 -14.38
C LEU A 273 7.33 4.07 -15.44
N VAL A 274 8.14 4.16 -16.50
CA VAL A 274 8.17 3.17 -17.59
C VAL A 274 8.60 1.80 -17.05
N ASP A 275 9.66 1.75 -16.23
CA ASP A 275 10.13 0.53 -15.59
C ASP A 275 9.06 -0.11 -14.68
N VAL A 276 8.37 0.67 -13.84
CA VAL A 276 7.29 0.16 -12.97
C VAL A 276 6.12 -0.40 -13.80
N CYS A 277 5.73 0.29 -14.89
CA CYS A 277 4.68 -0.18 -15.78
C CYS A 277 5.09 -1.47 -16.49
N GLN A 278 6.36 -1.57 -16.91
CA GLN A 278 6.91 -2.76 -17.55
C GLN A 278 6.95 -3.93 -16.57
N GLN A 279 7.42 -3.71 -15.34
CA GLN A 279 7.43 -4.72 -14.27
C GLN A 279 6.03 -5.30 -14.06
N PHE A 280 5.00 -4.43 -13.93
CA PHE A 280 3.63 -4.88 -13.77
C PHE A 280 3.16 -5.75 -14.95
N ARG A 281 3.42 -5.32 -16.19
CA ARG A 281 3.04 -6.06 -17.41
C ARG A 281 3.69 -7.42 -17.47
N GLU A 282 5.01 -7.49 -17.24
CA GLU A 282 5.75 -8.75 -17.25
C GLU A 282 5.24 -9.72 -16.20
N TYR A 283 5.02 -9.23 -14.97
CA TYR A 283 4.51 -10.04 -13.88
C TYR A 283 3.09 -10.54 -14.17
N ALA A 284 2.23 -9.70 -14.75
CA ALA A 284 0.88 -10.10 -15.13
C ALA A 284 0.90 -11.19 -16.22
N VAL A 285 1.76 -11.06 -17.22
CA VAL A 285 1.96 -12.07 -18.27
C VAL A 285 2.47 -13.38 -17.69
N TRP A 286 3.46 -13.33 -16.79
CA TRP A 286 3.99 -14.55 -16.17
C TRP A 286 2.97 -15.24 -15.26
N LEU A 287 2.10 -14.48 -14.59
CA LEU A 287 1.03 -15.03 -13.75
C LEU A 287 -0.14 -15.59 -14.58
N ALA A 288 -0.31 -15.12 -15.82
CA ALA A 288 -1.44 -15.51 -16.66
C ALA A 288 -1.48 -17.02 -16.93
N GLU A 289 -0.33 -17.70 -17.08
CA GLU A 289 -0.27 -19.15 -17.25
C GLU A 289 -0.96 -19.88 -16.08
N ASP A 290 -0.56 -19.54 -14.86
CA ASP A 290 -1.09 -20.09 -13.62
C ASP A 290 -2.59 -19.82 -13.46
N VAL A 291 -3.01 -18.58 -13.68
CA VAL A 291 -4.42 -18.18 -13.55
C VAL A 291 -5.31 -18.81 -14.63
N ASN A 292 -4.78 -18.97 -15.85
CA ASN A 292 -5.52 -19.59 -16.95
C ASN A 292 -5.68 -21.10 -16.75
N GLU A 293 -4.70 -21.78 -16.17
CA GLU A 293 -4.83 -23.19 -15.74
C GLU A 293 -5.99 -23.33 -14.75
N PHE A 294 -6.05 -22.49 -13.71
CA PHE A 294 -7.18 -22.49 -12.78
C PHE A 294 -8.53 -22.27 -13.48
N LYS A 295 -8.61 -21.27 -14.37
CA LYS A 295 -9.83 -20.95 -15.13
C LYS A 295 -10.26 -22.07 -16.09
N ALA A 296 -9.34 -22.93 -16.54
CA ALA A 296 -9.66 -24.06 -17.40
C ALA A 296 -10.16 -25.27 -16.59
N GLU A 297 -9.48 -25.61 -15.49
CA GLU A 297 -9.70 -26.87 -14.75
C GLU A 297 -10.86 -26.79 -13.74
N VAL A 298 -11.08 -25.63 -13.11
CA VAL A 298 -12.00 -25.52 -11.97
C VAL A 298 -13.48 -25.37 -12.36
N PRO A 299 -13.86 -24.56 -13.39
CA PRO A 299 -15.27 -24.40 -13.76
C PRO A 299 -16.00 -25.69 -14.20
N PRO A 300 -15.38 -26.65 -14.94
CA PRO A 300 -16.02 -27.93 -15.25
C PRO A 300 -16.38 -28.75 -14.01
N GLU A 301 -15.52 -28.76 -13.00
CA GLU A 301 -15.76 -29.47 -11.74
C GLU A 301 -16.88 -28.81 -10.92
N ILE A 302 -16.89 -27.47 -10.86
CA ILE A 302 -17.90 -26.73 -10.10
C ILE A 302 -19.30 -26.87 -10.72
N ARG A 303 -19.40 -27.04 -12.04
CA ARG A 303 -20.68 -27.27 -12.74
C ARG A 303 -21.37 -28.59 -12.37
N LYS A 304 -20.70 -29.49 -11.65
CA LYS A 304 -21.29 -30.74 -11.13
C LYS A 304 -22.18 -30.51 -9.91
N HIS A 305 -22.13 -29.33 -9.28
CA HIS A 305 -22.97 -28.99 -8.14
C HIS A 305 -24.35 -28.46 -8.57
N GLU A 306 -25.41 -28.89 -7.88
CA GLU A 306 -26.80 -28.64 -8.29
C GLU A 306 -27.38 -27.30 -7.80
N SER A 307 -26.86 -26.73 -6.70
CA SER A 307 -27.39 -25.50 -6.11
C SER A 307 -26.41 -24.31 -6.16
N SER A 308 -26.95 -23.10 -6.30
CA SER A 308 -26.17 -21.84 -6.36
C SER A 308 -25.28 -21.61 -5.14
N GLU A 309 -25.77 -21.99 -3.96
CA GLU A 309 -25.01 -21.91 -2.70
C GLU A 309 -23.84 -22.90 -2.69
N SER A 310 -24.07 -24.15 -3.12
CA SER A 310 -23.02 -25.17 -3.23
C SER A 310 -21.95 -24.77 -4.24
N VAL A 311 -22.35 -24.20 -5.38
CA VAL A 311 -21.44 -23.65 -6.40
C VAL A 311 -20.57 -22.53 -5.81
N SER A 312 -21.17 -21.61 -5.05
CA SER A 312 -20.46 -20.49 -4.43
C SER A 312 -19.46 -20.96 -3.37
N TYR A 313 -19.87 -21.90 -2.51
CA TYR A 313 -18.99 -22.50 -1.50
C TYR A 313 -17.83 -23.28 -2.13
N ALA A 314 -18.12 -24.14 -3.12
CA ALA A 314 -17.11 -24.91 -3.84
C ALA A 314 -16.10 -24.00 -4.56
N TRP A 315 -16.57 -22.92 -5.18
CA TRP A 315 -15.72 -21.91 -5.83
C TRP A 315 -14.76 -21.25 -4.85
N LEU A 316 -15.27 -20.79 -3.70
CA LEU A 316 -14.43 -20.17 -2.66
C LEU A 316 -13.41 -21.15 -2.09
N GLY A 317 -13.81 -22.41 -1.86
CA GLY A 317 -12.90 -23.47 -1.43
C GLY A 317 -11.80 -23.74 -2.45
N ALA A 318 -12.15 -23.85 -3.74
CA ALA A 318 -11.19 -24.04 -4.81
C ALA A 318 -10.21 -22.86 -4.93
N CYS A 319 -10.71 -21.62 -4.86
CA CYS A 319 -9.87 -20.42 -4.85
C CYS A 319 -8.89 -20.45 -3.66
N SER A 320 -9.38 -20.73 -2.45
CA SER A 320 -8.55 -20.79 -1.25
C SER A 320 -7.42 -21.81 -1.37
N HIS A 321 -7.76 -23.04 -1.76
CA HIS A 321 -6.78 -24.11 -1.94
C HIS A 321 -5.76 -23.79 -3.03
N TYR A 322 -6.22 -23.28 -4.18
CA TYR A 322 -5.34 -22.91 -5.28
C TYR A 322 -4.34 -21.84 -4.86
N TRP A 323 -4.79 -20.76 -4.21
CA TRP A 323 -3.91 -19.66 -3.82
C TRP A 323 -2.97 -20.03 -2.66
N GLN A 324 -3.36 -20.94 -1.76
CA GLN A 324 -2.46 -21.52 -0.78
C GLN A 324 -1.37 -22.37 -1.44
N PHE A 325 -1.73 -23.20 -2.43
CA PHE A 325 -0.79 -23.98 -3.22
C PHE A 325 0.17 -23.07 -4.01
N PHE A 326 -0.37 -22.06 -4.70
CA PHE A 326 0.40 -21.06 -5.43
C PHE A 326 1.41 -20.35 -4.53
N GLY A 327 0.97 -19.87 -3.35
CA GLY A 327 1.87 -19.24 -2.38
C GLY A 327 2.99 -20.18 -1.93
N SER A 328 2.68 -21.43 -1.61
CA SER A 328 3.67 -22.45 -1.25
C SER A 328 4.67 -22.71 -2.39
N LYS A 329 4.18 -22.72 -3.63
CA LYS A 329 4.99 -22.88 -4.85
C LYS A 329 5.95 -21.71 -5.04
N VAL A 330 5.49 -20.48 -4.86
CA VAL A 330 6.31 -19.26 -4.94
C VAL A 330 7.39 -19.26 -3.86
N THR A 331 7.07 -19.63 -2.62
CA THR A 331 8.06 -19.75 -1.53
C THR A 331 9.12 -20.81 -1.84
N ALA A 332 8.69 -22.01 -2.27
CA ALA A 332 9.62 -23.09 -2.60
C ALA A 332 10.55 -22.73 -3.78
N ALA A 333 10.05 -21.96 -4.76
CA ALA A 333 10.88 -21.42 -5.82
C ALA A 333 11.90 -20.40 -5.29
N ALA A 334 11.48 -19.51 -4.38
CA ALA A 334 12.34 -18.53 -3.72
C ALA A 334 13.53 -19.21 -3.03
N ASP A 335 13.23 -20.20 -2.17
CA ASP A 335 14.23 -20.93 -1.41
C ASP A 335 15.25 -21.61 -2.32
N LYS A 336 14.77 -22.20 -3.43
CA LYS A 336 15.66 -22.89 -4.38
C LYS A 336 16.52 -21.91 -5.18
N VAL A 337 15.97 -20.79 -5.62
CA VAL A 337 16.74 -19.74 -6.31
C VAL A 337 17.81 -19.16 -5.38
N TRP A 338 17.45 -18.91 -4.12
CA TRP A 338 18.36 -18.42 -3.09
C TRP A 338 19.49 -19.41 -2.80
N GLU A 339 19.18 -20.70 -2.61
CA GLU A 339 20.17 -21.77 -2.41
C GLU A 339 21.18 -21.84 -3.56
N LEU A 340 20.68 -21.77 -4.81
CA LEU A 340 21.53 -21.84 -6.00
C LEU A 340 22.46 -20.62 -6.15
N ARG A 341 21.97 -19.41 -5.81
CA ARG A 341 22.80 -18.19 -5.83
C ARG A 341 23.88 -18.25 -4.74
N ASN A 342 23.55 -18.71 -3.53
CA ASN A 342 24.55 -18.81 -2.46
C ASN A 342 25.59 -19.89 -2.70
N ALA A 343 25.23 -20.97 -3.39
CA ALA A 343 26.20 -21.98 -3.80
C ALA A 343 27.21 -21.47 -4.83
N ARG A 344 26.88 -20.40 -5.57
CA ARG A 344 27.74 -19.76 -6.58
C ARG A 344 27.58 -18.23 -6.56
N PRO A 345 28.16 -17.53 -5.56
CA PRO A 345 27.96 -16.10 -5.39
C PRO A 345 28.36 -15.27 -6.61
N ASP A 346 29.40 -15.71 -7.33
CA ASP A 346 29.98 -15.00 -8.48
C ASP A 346 29.47 -15.53 -9.84
N GLY A 347 28.57 -16.53 -9.84
CA GLY A 347 28.11 -17.20 -11.05
C GLY A 347 26.61 -16.99 -11.29
N SER A 348 26.23 -16.75 -12.55
CA SER A 348 24.82 -16.83 -12.94
C SER A 348 24.29 -18.26 -12.80
N ILE A 349 23.00 -18.39 -12.47
CA ILE A 349 22.32 -19.68 -12.54
C ILE A 349 22.34 -20.13 -14.00
N ARG A 350 22.80 -21.37 -14.25
CA ARG A 350 22.83 -21.93 -15.61
C ARG A 350 21.44 -21.90 -16.25
N GLU A 351 21.38 -21.59 -17.54
CA GLU A 351 20.13 -21.47 -18.27
C GLU A 351 19.29 -22.75 -18.28
N ASP A 352 19.92 -23.93 -18.34
CA ASP A 352 19.22 -25.21 -18.30
C ASP A 352 18.59 -25.51 -16.93
N VAL A 353 19.27 -25.14 -15.85
CA VAL A 353 18.73 -25.21 -14.49
C VAL A 353 17.57 -24.23 -14.34
N LEU A 354 17.71 -23.02 -14.88
CA LEU A 354 16.66 -22.02 -14.85
C LEU A 354 15.41 -22.47 -15.64
N ALA A 355 15.60 -23.09 -16.81
CA ALA A 355 14.51 -23.68 -17.59
C ALA A 355 13.79 -24.80 -16.82
N ALA A 356 14.55 -25.67 -16.13
CA ALA A 356 13.97 -26.71 -15.29
C ALA A 356 13.17 -26.13 -14.10
N LEU A 357 13.66 -25.06 -13.47
CA LEU A 357 12.91 -24.36 -12.42
C LEU A 357 11.61 -23.74 -12.94
N LYS A 358 11.68 -23.04 -14.08
CA LYS A 358 10.51 -22.44 -14.73
C LYS A 358 9.47 -23.50 -15.08
N SER A 359 9.89 -24.64 -15.61
CA SER A 359 9.00 -25.76 -15.91
C SER A 359 8.36 -26.37 -14.65
N LYS A 360 9.07 -26.40 -13.52
CA LYS A 360 8.58 -27.00 -12.27
C LYS A 360 7.68 -26.08 -11.47
N TYR A 361 8.03 -24.80 -11.36
CA TYR A 361 7.38 -23.84 -10.47
C TYR A 361 6.53 -22.80 -11.21
N GLY A 362 6.64 -22.70 -12.53
CA GLY A 362 5.99 -21.66 -13.34
C GLY A 362 6.88 -20.42 -13.53
N LEU A 363 6.57 -19.63 -14.56
CA LEU A 363 7.31 -18.41 -14.89
C LEU A 363 7.25 -17.39 -13.76
N PHE A 364 6.05 -17.12 -13.22
CA PHE A 364 5.86 -16.09 -12.19
C PHE A 364 6.72 -16.38 -10.96
N ALA A 365 6.66 -17.61 -10.45
CA ALA A 365 7.39 -18.00 -9.25
C ALA A 365 8.90 -17.84 -9.39
N VAL A 366 9.47 -18.08 -10.58
CA VAL A 366 10.93 -18.05 -10.77
C VAL A 366 11.42 -16.67 -11.22
N CYS A 367 10.80 -16.09 -12.24
CA CYS A 367 11.24 -14.84 -12.85
C CYS A 367 11.09 -13.65 -11.88
N THR A 368 9.98 -13.58 -11.14
CA THR A 368 9.75 -12.53 -10.14
C THR A 368 10.86 -12.51 -9.08
N HIS A 369 11.30 -13.67 -8.57
CA HIS A 369 12.39 -13.69 -7.57
C HIS A 369 13.73 -13.22 -8.13
N LEU A 370 14.02 -13.54 -9.40
CA LEU A 370 15.24 -13.08 -10.05
C LEU A 370 15.24 -11.56 -10.24
N ASP A 371 14.13 -11.01 -10.73
CA ASP A 371 13.93 -9.57 -10.92
C ASP A 371 13.94 -8.81 -9.58
N LEU A 372 13.23 -9.29 -8.57
CA LEU A 372 13.21 -8.68 -7.23
C LEU A 372 14.62 -8.61 -6.62
N THR A 373 15.43 -9.65 -6.77
CA THR A 373 16.80 -9.63 -6.25
C THR A 373 17.65 -8.58 -6.98
N GLN A 374 17.45 -8.42 -8.29
CA GLN A 374 18.12 -7.37 -9.07
C GLN A 374 17.66 -5.98 -8.61
N ARG A 375 16.37 -5.77 -8.42
CA ARG A 375 15.80 -4.49 -7.95
C ARG A 375 16.30 -4.12 -6.56
N GLN A 376 16.35 -5.07 -5.63
CA GLN A 376 16.88 -4.86 -4.29
C GLN A 376 18.35 -4.41 -4.31
N SER A 377 19.16 -4.89 -5.26
CA SER A 377 20.56 -4.48 -5.39
C SER A 377 20.76 -3.00 -5.74
N ALA A 378 19.71 -2.30 -6.21
CA ALA A 378 19.77 -0.86 -6.45
C ALA A 378 19.71 -0.04 -5.15
N PHE A 379 19.34 -0.65 -4.02
CA PHE A 379 19.18 -0.01 -2.73
C PHE A 379 20.25 -0.54 -1.76
N CYS A 380 21.52 -0.21 -2.02
CA CYS A 380 22.60 -0.64 -1.14
C CYS A 380 22.69 0.23 0.12
N PRO A 381 23.00 -0.36 1.29
CA PRO A 381 23.24 0.42 2.49
C PRO A 381 24.48 1.33 2.33
N PRO A 382 24.48 2.52 2.96
CA PRO A 382 25.67 3.37 3.00
C PRO A 382 26.87 2.64 3.62
N VAL A 383 28.07 3.05 3.22
CA VAL A 383 29.33 2.48 3.74
C VAL A 383 29.35 2.57 5.27
N GLY A 384 29.73 1.46 5.92
CA GLY A 384 29.80 1.37 7.38
C GLY A 384 28.45 1.16 8.10
N PHE A 385 27.30 1.23 7.40
CA PHE A 385 25.99 1.11 8.05
C PHE A 385 25.82 -0.21 8.80
N ALA A 386 26.10 -1.33 8.15
CA ALA A 386 25.98 -2.65 8.77
C ALA A 386 26.94 -2.79 9.98
N GLU A 387 28.19 -2.36 9.81
CA GLU A 387 29.22 -2.42 10.86
C GLU A 387 28.79 -1.61 12.10
N MET A 388 28.39 -0.35 11.93
CA MET A 388 27.95 0.50 13.03
C MET A 388 26.68 -0.02 13.67
N LEU A 389 25.71 -0.52 12.89
CA LEU A 389 24.50 -1.13 13.44
C LEU A 389 24.83 -2.34 14.35
N PHE A 390 25.72 -3.23 13.90
CA PHE A 390 26.13 -4.39 14.69
C PHE A 390 26.90 -3.97 15.95
N LYS A 391 27.85 -3.04 15.83
CA LYS A 391 28.60 -2.50 16.97
C LYS A 391 27.68 -1.86 18.01
N GLY A 392 26.66 -1.12 17.58
CA GLY A 392 25.63 -0.58 18.47
C GLY A 392 24.91 -1.70 19.24
N PHE A 393 24.55 -2.80 18.58
CA PHE A 393 23.92 -3.93 19.26
C PHE A 393 24.87 -4.70 20.20
N GLU A 394 26.15 -4.79 19.89
CA GLU A 394 27.16 -5.37 20.79
C GLU A 394 27.25 -4.56 22.09
N LEU A 395 27.39 -3.24 22.00
CA LEU A 395 27.37 -2.34 23.16
C LEU A 395 26.06 -2.45 23.95
N LYS A 396 24.92 -2.57 23.27
CA LYS A 396 23.61 -2.75 23.91
C LYS A 396 23.50 -4.08 24.66
N LYS A 397 24.20 -5.12 24.22
CA LYS A 397 24.16 -6.45 24.84
C LYS A 397 25.14 -6.57 25.99
N ASP A 398 26.29 -5.91 25.91
CA ASP A 398 27.34 -5.98 26.93
C ASP A 398 26.95 -5.22 28.20
N PRO A 399 26.77 -5.89 29.37
CA PRO A 399 26.48 -5.24 30.65
C PRO A 399 27.57 -4.28 31.13
N ALA A 400 28.81 -4.44 30.67
CA ALA A 400 29.97 -3.64 31.07
C ALA A 400 30.11 -2.32 30.29
N THR A 401 29.25 -2.08 29.29
CA THR A 401 29.27 -0.86 28.47
C THR A 401 29.25 0.41 29.32
N ARG A 402 30.24 1.28 29.10
CA ARG A 402 30.42 2.57 29.76
C ARG A 402 29.99 3.74 28.86
N LEU A 403 29.73 4.90 29.46
CA LEU A 403 29.35 6.12 28.71
C LEU A 403 30.40 6.55 27.68
N ASP A 404 31.69 6.47 28.00
CA ASP A 404 32.76 6.86 27.06
C ASP A 404 32.85 5.93 25.84
N GLN A 405 32.43 4.66 25.98
CA GLN A 405 32.31 3.75 24.83
C GLN A 405 31.10 4.11 23.95
N ILE A 406 30.00 4.59 24.57
CA ILE A 406 28.84 5.09 23.84
C ILE A 406 29.17 6.40 23.11
N ASP A 407 29.91 7.31 23.74
CA ASP A 407 30.36 8.56 23.12
C ASP A 407 31.39 8.30 22.00
N GLY A 408 32.25 7.31 22.17
CA GLY A 408 33.14 6.81 21.11
C GLY A 408 32.35 6.26 19.92
N TYR A 409 31.33 5.45 20.18
CA TYR A 409 30.41 4.95 19.14
C TYR A 409 29.66 6.08 18.42
N GLU A 410 29.14 7.07 19.15
CA GLU A 410 28.49 8.25 18.56
C GLU A 410 29.45 9.01 17.63
N SER A 411 30.70 9.18 18.04
CA SER A 411 31.75 9.82 17.23
C SER A 411 32.06 9.02 15.96
N GLU A 412 32.08 7.69 16.04
CA GLU A 412 32.28 6.82 14.88
C GLU A 412 31.09 6.85 13.92
N VAL A 413 29.86 6.81 14.42
CA VAL A 413 28.63 6.98 13.60
C VAL A 413 28.68 8.30 12.83
N ALA A 414 29.07 9.39 13.49
CA ALA A 414 29.25 10.69 12.87
C ALA A 414 30.38 10.70 11.82
N HIS A 415 31.47 9.98 12.08
CA HIS A 415 32.57 9.84 11.12
C HIS A 415 32.13 9.15 9.82
N TYR A 416 31.28 8.12 9.92
CA TYR A 416 30.65 7.47 8.76
C TYR A 416 29.46 8.24 8.17
N ARG A 417 29.06 9.38 8.78
CA ARG A 417 27.89 10.19 8.42
C ARG A 417 26.57 9.41 8.47
N LEU A 418 26.43 8.56 9.49
CA LEU A 418 25.28 7.70 9.72
C LEU A 418 24.35 8.24 10.81
N ASP A 419 24.54 9.48 11.24
CA ASP A 419 23.81 10.12 12.35
C ASP A 419 22.31 10.07 12.15
N GLU A 420 21.85 10.22 10.91
CA GLU A 420 20.44 10.24 10.57
C GLU A 420 19.84 8.82 10.55
N GLN A 421 20.52 7.88 9.91
CA GLN A 421 20.08 6.48 9.74
C GLN A 421 20.06 5.74 11.09
N LEU A 422 21.03 6.04 11.96
CA LEU A 422 21.20 5.41 13.27
C LEU A 422 20.84 6.32 14.44
N CYS A 423 20.07 7.41 14.21
CA CYS A 423 19.68 8.40 15.22
C CYS A 423 18.93 7.83 16.44
N TRP A 424 18.45 6.59 16.36
CA TRP A 424 17.77 5.90 17.45
C TRP A 424 18.70 5.04 18.31
N MET A 425 19.90 4.70 17.84
CA MET A 425 20.78 3.76 18.54
C MET A 425 21.48 4.39 19.75
N VAL A 426 22.06 5.58 19.63
CA VAL A 426 22.76 6.24 20.74
C VAL A 426 21.81 6.55 21.92
N PRO A 427 20.62 7.13 21.71
CA PRO A 427 19.66 7.30 22.80
C PRO A 427 19.25 5.96 23.41
N TRP A 428 19.11 4.89 22.62
CA TRP A 428 18.81 3.57 23.16
C TRP A 428 19.94 3.04 24.05
N LEU A 429 21.20 3.18 23.63
CA LEU A 429 22.36 2.79 24.43
C LEU A 429 22.43 3.53 25.76
N ARG A 430 22.24 4.86 25.74
CA ARG A 430 22.20 5.69 26.96
C ARG A 430 21.06 5.27 27.88
N GLY A 431 19.86 5.05 27.32
CA GLY A 431 18.72 4.55 28.08
C GLY A 431 19.00 3.20 28.73
N VAL A 432 19.58 2.25 28.01
CA VAL A 432 19.95 0.93 28.53
C VAL A 432 21.00 1.04 29.64
N TYR A 433 21.98 1.95 29.51
CA TYR A 433 22.98 2.20 30.54
C TYR A 433 22.34 2.67 31.86
N HIS A 434 21.44 3.65 31.82
CA HIS A 434 20.72 4.13 33.01
C HIS A 434 19.79 3.05 33.57
N TYR A 435 19.07 2.35 32.70
CA TYR A 435 18.16 1.26 33.08
C TYR A 435 18.89 0.18 33.91
N ARG A 436 20.10 -0.24 33.50
CA ARG A 436 20.89 -1.26 34.22
C ARG A 436 21.33 -0.83 35.61
N LYS A 437 21.36 0.48 35.87
CA LYS A 437 21.65 1.06 37.18
C LYS A 437 20.40 1.27 38.03
N GLU A 438 19.25 0.78 37.57
CA GLU A 438 17.92 1.02 38.15
C GLU A 438 17.55 2.53 38.20
N ASP A 439 18.22 3.37 37.40
CA ASP A 439 17.91 4.78 37.23
C ASP A 439 16.84 4.95 36.12
N PHE A 440 15.60 4.58 36.46
CA PHE A 440 14.50 4.59 35.50
C PHE A 440 14.09 6.01 35.06
N GLU A 441 14.12 6.97 35.99
CA GLU A 441 13.87 8.38 35.71
C GLU A 441 14.92 8.96 34.75
N GLY A 442 16.20 8.65 34.95
CA GLY A 442 17.27 9.04 34.03
C GLY A 442 17.20 8.32 32.68
N ALA A 443 16.71 7.07 32.65
CA ALA A 443 16.57 6.29 31.43
C ALA A 443 15.40 6.77 30.53
N MET A 444 14.30 7.22 31.11
CA MET A 444 13.06 7.49 30.38
C MET A 444 13.18 8.54 29.26
N PRO A 445 13.86 9.70 29.45
CA PRO A 445 14.06 10.67 28.36
C PRO A 445 14.80 10.07 27.16
N HIS A 446 15.82 9.24 27.41
CA HIS A 446 16.58 8.57 26.37
C HIS A 446 15.75 7.54 25.61
N PHE A 447 14.90 6.79 26.30
CA PHE A 447 13.97 5.86 25.65
C PHE A 447 12.86 6.56 24.88
N HIS A 448 12.40 7.74 25.34
CA HIS A 448 11.44 8.55 24.60
C HIS A 448 12.04 9.01 23.26
N GLU A 449 13.28 9.51 23.29
CA GLU A 449 14.01 9.89 22.08
C GLU A 449 14.28 8.68 21.17
N ALA A 450 14.77 7.57 21.73
CA ALA A 450 15.04 6.35 20.97
C ALA A 450 13.77 5.84 20.28
N PHE A 451 12.65 5.75 21.01
CA PHE A 451 11.36 5.34 20.48
C PHE A 451 10.92 6.25 19.34
N ALA A 452 10.87 7.57 19.56
CA ALA A 452 10.47 8.54 18.54
C ALA A 452 11.32 8.45 17.27
N ASN A 453 12.61 8.17 17.41
CA ASN A 453 13.55 8.07 16.29
C ASN A 453 13.47 6.72 15.57
N ALA A 454 13.16 5.64 16.29
CA ALA A 454 13.13 4.29 15.72
C ALA A 454 11.84 3.99 14.95
N LYS A 455 10.75 4.71 15.25
CA LYS A 455 9.48 4.60 14.50
C LYS A 455 9.79 4.72 13.00
N TYR A 456 9.34 3.74 12.21
CA TYR A 456 9.53 3.73 10.76
C TYR A 456 11.00 3.70 10.30
N ARG A 457 11.95 3.32 11.17
CA ARG A 457 13.39 3.21 10.85
C ARG A 457 14.01 1.89 11.27
N ALA A 458 13.67 1.36 12.44
CA ALA A 458 14.43 0.27 13.07
C ALA A 458 14.02 -1.16 12.64
N GLY A 459 12.96 -1.32 11.83
CA GLY A 459 12.45 -2.62 11.39
C GLY A 459 12.18 -3.58 12.54
N LYS A 460 12.61 -4.83 12.41
CA LYS A 460 12.41 -5.88 13.44
C LYS A 460 12.93 -5.52 14.83
N ASN A 461 13.85 -4.56 14.92
CA ASN A 461 14.40 -4.10 16.19
C ASN A 461 13.42 -3.22 16.99
N GLN A 462 12.36 -2.71 16.35
CA GLN A 462 11.28 -1.97 17.01
C GLN A 462 10.66 -2.80 18.14
N TYR A 463 10.46 -4.11 17.96
CA TYR A 463 9.85 -4.97 18.98
C TYR A 463 10.52 -4.82 20.35
N LYS A 464 11.86 -4.91 20.40
CA LYS A 464 12.62 -4.83 21.66
C LYS A 464 12.55 -3.42 22.24
N LEU A 465 12.78 -2.40 21.43
CA LEU A 465 12.80 -1.01 21.87
C LEU A 465 11.44 -0.55 22.39
N VAL A 466 10.36 -0.86 21.66
CA VAL A 466 8.99 -0.45 22.01
C VAL A 466 8.56 -1.10 23.32
N ASN A 467 8.84 -2.40 23.50
CA ASN A 467 8.52 -3.07 24.76
C ASN A 467 9.32 -2.49 25.94
N GLN A 468 10.58 -2.11 25.75
CA GLN A 468 11.37 -1.44 26.79
C GLN A 468 10.83 -0.03 27.10
N TYR A 469 10.42 0.73 26.09
CA TYR A 469 9.79 2.03 26.27
C TYR A 469 8.46 1.92 27.06
N ILE A 470 7.60 0.95 26.70
CA ILE A 470 6.33 0.69 27.40
C ILE A 470 6.59 0.28 28.87
N GLU A 471 7.58 -0.58 29.09
CA GLU A 471 7.96 -1.02 30.43
C GLU A 471 8.48 0.14 31.30
N LEU A 472 9.38 0.97 30.76
CA LEU A 472 9.89 2.13 31.47
C LEU A 472 8.80 3.15 31.79
N ALA A 473 7.90 3.41 30.85
CA ALA A 473 6.75 4.28 31.10
C ALA A 473 5.91 3.78 32.28
N ALA A 474 5.75 2.46 32.44
CA ALA A 474 5.09 1.90 33.61
C ALA A 474 5.92 2.12 34.89
N LYS A 475 7.23 1.86 34.85
CA LYS A 475 8.15 2.00 36.00
C LYS A 475 8.30 3.45 36.50
N THR A 476 8.19 4.44 35.63
CA THR A 476 8.22 5.87 35.99
C THR A 476 6.83 6.47 36.17
N GLU A 477 5.81 5.61 36.32
CA GLU A 477 4.41 6.01 36.51
C GLU A 477 3.82 6.92 35.40
N ASP A 478 4.42 6.94 34.20
CA ASP A 478 3.93 7.70 33.04
C ASP A 478 2.87 6.90 32.26
N ARG A 479 1.65 6.92 32.80
CA ARG A 479 0.48 6.27 32.19
C ARG A 479 0.20 6.75 30.75
N ARG A 480 0.54 8.00 30.42
CA ARG A 480 0.29 8.56 29.09
C ARG A 480 1.27 8.00 28.07
N ALA A 481 2.56 7.98 28.38
CA ALA A 481 3.58 7.36 27.54
C ALA A 481 3.32 5.87 27.35
N PHE A 482 2.88 5.17 28.41
CA PHE A 482 2.50 3.77 28.37
C PHE A 482 1.38 3.51 27.35
N LYS A 483 0.23 4.19 27.49
CA LYS A 483 -0.90 4.01 26.56
C LYS A 483 -0.52 4.31 25.12
N LYS A 484 0.24 5.39 24.89
CA LYS A 484 0.74 5.76 23.56
C LYS A 484 1.65 4.69 22.96
N GLY A 485 2.53 4.10 23.76
CA GLY A 485 3.42 3.03 23.31
C GLY A 485 2.65 1.76 22.93
N VAL A 486 1.67 1.36 23.75
CA VAL A 486 0.81 0.19 23.47
C VAL A 486 0.01 0.39 22.19
N GLU A 487 -0.64 1.54 22.06
CA GLU A 487 -1.44 1.88 20.89
C GLU A 487 -0.62 1.88 19.60
N TRP A 488 0.58 2.49 19.63
CA TRP A 488 1.47 2.48 18.47
C TRP A 488 1.98 1.08 18.13
N ALA A 489 2.29 0.27 19.14
CA ALA A 489 2.69 -1.12 18.93
C ALA A 489 1.60 -1.91 18.21
N GLN A 490 0.34 -1.79 18.66
CA GLN A 490 -0.80 -2.44 18.02
C GLN A 490 -1.06 -1.93 16.60
N TYR A 491 -0.87 -0.62 16.38
CA TYR A 491 -1.01 -0.01 15.07
C TYR A 491 -0.06 -0.62 14.02
N LEU A 492 1.17 -0.99 14.42
CA LEU A 492 2.12 -1.72 13.57
C LEU A 492 2.05 -3.26 13.75
N ASN A 493 1.07 -3.78 14.48
CA ASN A 493 0.97 -5.20 14.81
C ASN A 493 2.27 -5.76 15.42
N ILE A 494 2.81 -5.03 16.40
CA ILE A 494 3.93 -5.40 17.26
C ILE A 494 3.35 -5.88 18.59
N LYS A 495 3.65 -7.12 18.97
CA LYS A 495 3.16 -7.70 20.23
C LYS A 495 3.74 -6.95 21.45
N VAL A 496 2.86 -6.58 22.38
CA VAL A 496 3.26 -6.02 23.69
C VAL A 496 3.33 -7.14 24.71
N ARG A 497 4.39 -7.19 25.53
CA ARG A 497 4.52 -8.18 26.61
C ARG A 497 3.32 -8.10 27.56
N TRP A 498 2.85 -9.26 28.03
CA TRP A 498 1.67 -9.45 28.90
C TRP A 498 0.31 -9.10 28.29
N LEU A 499 0.26 -8.34 27.19
CA LEU A 499 -0.94 -8.15 26.40
C LEU A 499 -1.03 -9.18 25.26
N ARG A 500 0.09 -9.46 24.58
CA ARG A 500 0.20 -10.38 23.43
C ARG A 500 -0.85 -10.08 22.36
N ASP A 501 -1.80 -11.00 22.17
CA ASP A 501 -2.84 -10.96 21.14
C ASP A 501 -4.19 -10.48 21.73
N ASP A 502 -4.23 -10.08 22.99
CA ASP A 502 -5.44 -9.54 23.63
C ASP A 502 -5.77 -8.13 23.13
N GLU A 503 -7.06 -7.90 22.84
CA GLU A 503 -7.59 -6.56 22.59
C GLU A 503 -7.44 -5.67 23.85
N PRO A 504 -6.93 -4.44 23.73
CA PRO A 504 -6.68 -3.57 24.86
C PRO A 504 -8.01 -2.99 25.38
N ASN A 505 -8.37 -3.35 26.60
CA ASN A 505 -9.38 -2.62 27.38
C ASN A 505 -8.73 -2.05 28.64
N GLU A 506 -9.40 -1.12 29.35
CA GLU A 506 -8.80 -0.48 30.52
C GLU A 506 -8.35 -1.49 31.58
N GLU A 507 -9.13 -2.55 31.83
CA GLU A 507 -8.78 -3.60 32.80
C GLU A 507 -7.47 -4.33 32.42
N LYS A 508 -7.33 -4.75 31.16
CA LYS A 508 -6.11 -5.40 30.66
C LYS A 508 -4.93 -4.43 30.65
N LEU A 509 -5.15 -3.17 30.31
CA LEU A 509 -4.11 -2.14 30.35
C LEU A 509 -3.66 -1.84 31.79
N ASP A 510 -4.56 -1.86 32.76
CA ASP A 510 -4.24 -1.75 34.19
C ASP A 510 -3.42 -2.94 34.68
N PHE A 511 -3.83 -4.16 34.29
CA PHE A 511 -3.09 -5.38 34.57
C PHE A 511 -1.66 -5.34 34.01
N VAL A 512 -1.51 -5.07 32.71
CA VAL A 512 -0.19 -5.00 32.06
C VAL A 512 0.69 -3.92 32.70
N TYR A 513 0.13 -2.75 32.99
CA TYR A 513 0.84 -1.65 33.62
C TYR A 513 1.37 -2.03 35.01
N SER A 514 0.52 -2.61 35.86
CA SER A 514 0.89 -3.04 37.21
C SER A 514 1.96 -4.15 37.21
N ILE A 515 1.91 -5.08 36.25
CA ILE A 515 2.95 -6.09 36.08
C ILE A 515 4.27 -5.45 35.65
N LEU A 516 4.27 -4.57 34.66
CA LEU A 516 5.50 -3.97 34.14
C LEU A 516 6.18 -3.02 35.15
N GLN A 517 5.41 -2.41 36.05
CA GLN A 517 5.95 -1.67 37.20
C GLN A 517 6.88 -2.54 38.06
N THR A 518 6.45 -3.76 38.37
CA THR A 518 7.13 -4.63 39.35
C THR A 518 8.09 -5.64 38.71
N ALA A 519 7.80 -6.07 37.48
CA ALA A 519 8.57 -7.10 36.81
C ALA A 519 10.01 -6.68 36.57
N ARG A 520 10.96 -7.57 36.87
CA ARG A 520 12.37 -7.43 36.50
C ARG A 520 12.64 -8.43 35.39
N TYR A 521 12.91 -7.92 34.20
CA TYR A 521 13.47 -8.75 33.14
C TYR A 521 14.98 -8.64 33.21
N ASP A 522 15.66 -9.78 33.24
CA ASP A 522 17.01 -9.84 32.75
C ASP A 522 16.92 -9.41 31.29
N HIS A 523 17.26 -8.15 30.98
CA HIS A 523 17.33 -7.67 29.60
C HIS A 523 18.54 -8.29 28.86
N GLN A 524 18.90 -9.51 29.22
CA GLN A 524 19.80 -10.42 28.53
C GLN A 524 19.00 -11.16 27.44
N MET A 525 18.91 -10.52 26.27
CA MET A 525 19.11 -11.09 24.92
C MET A 525 18.62 -10.13 23.82
#